data_AF-A0AAD6GL44-F1
#
_entry.id   AF-A0AAD6GL44-F1
#
_cell.length_a   1.000
_cell.length_b   1.000
_cell.length_c   1.000
_cell.angle_alpha   90.00
_cell.angle_beta   90.00
_cell.angle_gamma   90.00
#
_symmetry.space_group_name_H-M   'P 1'
#
loop_
_entity.id
_entity.type
_entity.pdbx_description
1 polymer ?
#
loop_
_entity_poly.entity_id
_entity_poly.type
_entity_poly.pdbx_seq_one_letter_code
_entity_poly.pdbx_strand_id
1 'polypeptide(L)'
;MSVEHILEPACITADDQQQTILQMSVMKAGLFNACWTKIESNPGLDLSNVLEHEHCVYVCGFATEDLAMRMLARGIDLADTVRARPYVTWRWMAQYQPSPAPFFSWLTQRGCWPYSTEPGHVAPLLVAAQHDRFKATSWLLLNNFSACEQRSCAVAAAVRQTEDSASILHLVVKRMSLAVPLHPPSWAQDIACEVIQAACNQDQMDGAESLQSIQDLAIQKLRCVTEFAPDSLVYSKEQFSIAIEAGLTDLVNFLRAGNKEALAALKDELRLAH
;
A
#
# COMPACT_ATOMS: atom_id res chain seq x y z
N MET A 1 -6.47 -12.18 -35.39
CA MET A 1 -5.30 -12.75 -34.70
C MET A 1 -5.66 -14.16 -34.24
N SER A 2 -5.08 -15.15 -34.92
CA SER A 2 -5.23 -16.58 -34.60
C SER A 2 -4.39 -16.95 -33.37
N VAL A 3 -4.52 -18.19 -32.89
CA VAL A 3 -3.82 -18.65 -31.68
C VAL A 3 -2.33 -18.86 -31.94
N GLU A 4 -1.99 -19.30 -33.15
CA GLU A 4 -0.61 -19.47 -33.60
C GLU A 4 0.15 -18.14 -33.51
N HIS A 5 -0.43 -17.05 -34.02
CA HIS A 5 0.18 -15.71 -33.91
C HIS A 5 0.38 -15.22 -32.47
N ILE A 6 -0.41 -15.72 -31.51
CA ILE A 6 -0.29 -15.32 -30.09
C ILE A 6 0.89 -16.03 -29.42
N LEU A 7 1.16 -17.27 -29.84
CA LEU A 7 2.14 -18.18 -29.24
C LEU A 7 3.45 -18.28 -30.04
N GLU A 8 3.45 -17.86 -31.30
CA GLU A 8 4.68 -17.70 -32.08
C GLU A 8 5.47 -16.49 -31.57
N PRO A 9 6.81 -16.60 -31.47
CA PRO A 9 7.62 -15.47 -31.10
C PRO A 9 7.42 -14.31 -32.07
N ALA A 10 7.19 -13.12 -31.53
CA ALA A 10 7.02 -11.94 -32.35
C ALA A 10 8.39 -11.51 -32.88
N CYS A 11 8.57 -11.45 -34.20
CA CYS A 11 9.75 -10.87 -34.84
C CYS A 11 9.75 -9.34 -34.69
N ILE A 12 9.98 -8.84 -33.48
CA ILE A 12 9.92 -7.40 -33.17
C ILE A 12 11.32 -6.85 -32.82
N THR A 13 12.30 -7.67 -32.46
CA THR A 13 13.66 -7.18 -32.11
C THR A 13 14.77 -8.10 -32.59
N ALA A 14 15.93 -7.50 -32.88
CA ALA A 14 17.15 -8.19 -33.26
C ALA A 14 17.72 -8.99 -32.08
N ASP A 15 17.84 -10.30 -32.32
CA ASP A 15 18.83 -11.26 -31.82
C ASP A 15 18.97 -11.67 -30.34
N ASP A 16 18.22 -11.19 -29.34
CA ASP A 16 18.42 -11.78 -27.98
C ASP A 16 17.21 -12.15 -27.12
N GLN A 17 15.96 -11.72 -27.40
CA GLN A 17 14.78 -12.27 -26.69
C GLN A 17 13.53 -12.29 -27.58
N GLN A 18 13.31 -13.43 -28.22
CA GLN A 18 12.10 -13.73 -28.98
C GLN A 18 10.91 -13.96 -28.02
N GLN A 19 10.16 -12.90 -27.71
CA GLN A 19 8.96 -12.98 -26.87
C GLN A 19 7.68 -13.17 -27.69
N THR A 20 6.75 -13.97 -27.19
CA THR A 20 5.42 -14.15 -27.78
C THR A 20 4.49 -12.98 -27.46
N ILE A 21 3.40 -12.81 -28.22
CA ILE A 21 2.38 -11.80 -27.90
C ILE A 21 1.78 -12.04 -26.51
N LEU A 22 1.57 -13.31 -26.12
CA LEU A 22 1.10 -13.63 -24.78
C LEU A 22 2.09 -13.14 -23.71
N GLN A 23 3.38 -13.42 -23.86
CA GLN A 23 4.43 -12.98 -22.94
C GLN A 23 4.51 -11.46 -22.83
N MET A 24 4.43 -10.74 -23.95
CA MET A 24 4.40 -9.26 -23.91
C MET A 24 3.12 -8.71 -23.26
N SER A 25 2.00 -9.42 -23.36
CA SER A 25 0.71 -8.97 -22.86
C SER A 25 0.59 -8.99 -21.33
N VAL A 26 1.46 -9.71 -20.61
CA VAL A 26 1.40 -9.88 -19.15
C VAL A 26 1.53 -8.57 -18.37
N MET A 27 1.97 -7.48 -19.00
CA MET A 27 2.05 -6.15 -18.37
C MET A 27 0.70 -5.41 -18.36
N LYS A 28 -0.31 -5.91 -19.10
CA LYS A 28 -1.58 -5.22 -19.32
C LYS A 28 -2.75 -6.20 -19.22
N ALA A 29 -3.49 -6.14 -18.10
CA ALA A 29 -4.61 -7.03 -17.81
C ALA A 29 -5.60 -7.23 -18.97
N GLY A 30 -6.02 -6.15 -19.64
CA GLY A 30 -6.95 -6.23 -20.76
C GLY A 30 -6.38 -6.97 -21.98
N LEU A 31 -5.10 -6.74 -22.31
CA LEU A 31 -4.43 -7.44 -23.41
C LEU A 31 -4.19 -8.91 -23.07
N PHE A 32 -3.74 -9.18 -21.84
CA PHE A 32 -3.55 -10.54 -21.36
C PHE A 32 -4.85 -11.34 -21.42
N ASN A 33 -5.95 -10.80 -20.87
CA ASN A 33 -7.24 -11.48 -20.88
C ASN A 33 -7.76 -11.73 -22.30
N ALA A 34 -7.53 -10.82 -23.24
CA ALA A 34 -7.90 -11.01 -24.65
C ALA A 34 -7.09 -12.12 -25.33
N CYS A 35 -5.79 -12.24 -25.01
CA CYS A 35 -4.94 -13.32 -25.49
C CYS A 35 -5.32 -14.65 -24.84
N TRP A 36 -5.45 -14.66 -23.51
CA TRP A 36 -5.79 -15.83 -22.71
C TRP A 36 -7.10 -16.47 -23.14
N THR A 37 -8.16 -15.69 -23.34
CA THR A 37 -9.48 -16.20 -23.77
C THR A 37 -9.42 -16.98 -25.09
N LYS A 38 -8.58 -16.53 -26.03
CA LYS A 38 -8.40 -17.19 -27.33
C LYS A 38 -7.61 -18.50 -27.20
N ILE A 39 -6.55 -18.49 -26.39
CA ILE A 39 -5.72 -19.67 -26.15
C ILE A 39 -6.50 -20.72 -25.36
N GLU A 40 -7.23 -20.31 -24.31
CA GLU A 40 -8.02 -21.20 -23.46
C GLU A 40 -9.07 -21.99 -24.24
N SER A 41 -9.64 -21.39 -25.29
CA SER A 41 -10.62 -22.03 -26.17
C SER A 41 -10.05 -23.19 -27.00
N ASN A 42 -8.75 -23.47 -26.93
CA ASN A 42 -8.05 -24.51 -27.69
C ASN A 42 -7.42 -25.54 -26.74
N PRO A 43 -8.18 -26.58 -26.32
CA PRO A 43 -7.77 -27.48 -25.25
C PRO A 43 -6.55 -28.35 -25.60
N GLY A 44 -6.28 -28.56 -26.88
CA GLY A 44 -5.16 -29.37 -27.38
C GLY A 44 -3.78 -28.72 -27.27
N LEU A 45 -3.70 -27.45 -26.85
CA LEU A 45 -2.42 -26.77 -26.64
C LEU A 45 -1.84 -27.11 -25.26
N ASP A 46 -0.55 -27.46 -25.22
CA ASP A 46 0.20 -27.52 -23.97
C ASP A 46 0.68 -26.10 -23.62
N LEU A 47 0.27 -25.60 -22.45
CA LEU A 47 0.59 -24.25 -21.99
C LEU A 47 1.55 -24.24 -20.80
N SER A 48 1.99 -25.42 -20.34
CA SER A 48 2.75 -25.59 -19.09
C SER A 48 4.06 -24.78 -19.03
N ASN A 49 4.67 -24.50 -20.20
CA ASN A 49 5.94 -23.77 -20.31
C ASN A 49 5.85 -22.48 -21.14
N VAL A 50 4.63 -22.02 -21.46
CA VAL A 50 4.47 -20.82 -22.31
C VAL A 50 4.79 -19.55 -21.52
N LEU A 51 4.49 -19.55 -20.22
CA LEU A 51 4.78 -18.45 -19.31
C LEU A 51 5.76 -18.90 -18.23
N GLU A 52 6.94 -18.30 -18.24
CA GLU A 52 7.91 -18.47 -17.15
C GLU A 52 7.46 -17.73 -15.89
N HIS A 53 8.10 -18.03 -14.75
CA HIS A 53 7.81 -17.39 -13.48
C HIS A 53 7.88 -15.86 -13.53
N GLU A 54 8.80 -15.27 -14.30
CA GLU A 54 8.85 -13.82 -14.47
C GLU A 54 7.59 -13.24 -15.12
N HIS A 55 7.03 -13.93 -16.10
CA HIS A 55 5.79 -13.53 -16.75
C HIS A 55 4.60 -13.67 -15.78
N CYS A 56 4.56 -14.78 -15.04
CA CYS A 56 3.51 -15.04 -14.05
C CYS A 56 3.50 -14.04 -12.89
N VAL A 57 4.66 -13.49 -12.48
CA VAL A 57 4.72 -12.40 -11.50
C VAL A 57 3.87 -11.21 -11.95
N TYR A 58 3.97 -10.82 -13.23
CA TYR A 58 3.21 -9.70 -13.77
C TYR A 58 1.70 -10.00 -13.80
N VAL A 59 1.33 -11.22 -14.19
CA VAL A 59 -0.06 -11.69 -14.18
C VAL A 59 -0.66 -11.63 -12.77
N CYS A 60 0.11 -12.03 -11.75
CA CYS A 60 -0.32 -11.92 -10.35
C CYS A 60 -0.69 -10.48 -9.95
N GLY A 61 -0.18 -9.46 -10.64
CA GLY A 61 -0.52 -8.05 -10.40
C GLY A 61 -1.97 -7.69 -10.71
N PHE A 62 -2.70 -8.48 -11.49
CA PHE A 62 -4.11 -8.22 -11.81
C PHE A 62 -5.00 -9.47 -11.80
N ALA A 63 -4.42 -10.65 -11.56
CA ALA A 63 -5.15 -11.91 -11.55
C ALA A 63 -6.31 -11.89 -10.54
N THR A 64 -7.44 -12.44 -10.97
CA THR A 64 -8.54 -12.81 -10.08
C THR A 64 -8.38 -14.27 -9.66
N GLU A 65 -9.10 -14.67 -8.62
CA GLU A 65 -9.24 -16.08 -8.27
C GLU A 65 -9.71 -16.93 -9.46
N ASP A 66 -10.72 -16.45 -10.20
CA ASP A 66 -11.23 -17.11 -11.41
C ASP A 66 -10.14 -17.29 -12.48
N LEU A 67 -9.39 -16.23 -12.79
CA LEU A 67 -8.30 -16.33 -13.77
C LEU A 67 -7.24 -17.34 -13.30
N ALA A 68 -6.88 -17.31 -12.02
CA ALA A 68 -5.92 -18.25 -11.46
C ALA A 68 -6.38 -19.70 -11.57
N MET A 69 -7.67 -19.98 -11.32
CA MET A 69 -8.25 -21.32 -11.49
C MET A 69 -8.27 -21.76 -12.95
N ARG A 70 -8.63 -20.87 -13.88
CA ARG A 70 -8.60 -21.16 -15.33
C ARG A 70 -7.19 -21.41 -15.84
N MET A 71 -6.20 -20.65 -15.39
CA MET A 71 -4.79 -20.88 -15.69
C MET A 71 -4.30 -22.21 -15.12
N LEU A 72 -4.68 -22.53 -13.89
CA LEU A 72 -4.33 -23.81 -13.25
C LEU A 72 -4.92 -25.01 -14.00
N ALA A 73 -6.17 -24.92 -14.46
CA ALA A 73 -6.80 -25.96 -15.29
C ALA A 73 -6.09 -26.20 -16.63
N ARG A 74 -5.25 -25.25 -17.05
CA ARG A 74 -4.40 -25.33 -18.24
C ARG A 74 -2.91 -25.56 -17.91
N GLY A 75 -2.59 -25.91 -16.67
CA GLY A 75 -1.24 -26.27 -16.24
C GLY A 75 -0.34 -25.11 -15.81
N ILE A 76 -0.85 -23.89 -15.69
CA ILE A 76 -0.09 -22.73 -15.21
C ILE A 76 -0.49 -22.41 -13.77
N ASP A 77 0.33 -22.80 -12.80
CA ASP A 77 0.09 -22.55 -11.37
C ASP A 77 0.70 -21.21 -10.91
N LEU A 78 -0.15 -20.20 -10.70
CA LEU A 78 0.29 -18.92 -10.15
C LEU A 78 0.77 -19.04 -8.69
N ALA A 79 0.27 -20.00 -7.92
CA ALA A 79 0.75 -20.23 -6.54
C ALA A 79 2.19 -20.77 -6.53
N ASP A 80 2.56 -21.56 -7.54
CA ASP A 80 3.94 -22.03 -7.70
C ASP A 80 4.91 -20.89 -7.95
N THR A 81 4.51 -19.92 -8.78
CA THR A 81 5.27 -18.68 -8.99
C THR A 81 5.43 -17.87 -7.70
N VAL A 82 4.38 -17.75 -6.89
CA VAL A 82 4.46 -17.07 -5.60
C VAL A 82 5.40 -17.81 -4.65
N ARG A 83 5.42 -19.15 -4.64
CA ARG A 83 6.36 -19.95 -3.84
C ARG A 83 7.80 -19.82 -4.31
N ALA A 84 8.02 -19.78 -5.63
CA ALA A 84 9.35 -19.64 -6.23
C ALA A 84 9.93 -18.23 -6.05
N ARG A 85 9.08 -17.19 -6.11
CA ARG A 85 9.50 -15.78 -6.06
C ARG A 85 8.62 -14.97 -5.08
N PRO A 86 8.56 -15.35 -3.79
CA PRO A 86 7.61 -14.76 -2.85
C PRO A 86 7.83 -13.26 -2.73
N TYR A 87 9.09 -12.83 -2.56
CA TYR A 87 9.46 -11.43 -2.41
C TYR A 87 8.90 -10.54 -3.51
N VAL A 88 9.34 -10.79 -4.73
CA VAL A 88 8.99 -9.99 -5.90
C VAL A 88 7.49 -10.05 -6.17
N THR A 89 6.87 -11.22 -6.02
CA THR A 89 5.45 -11.39 -6.36
C THR A 89 4.55 -10.65 -5.39
N TRP A 90 4.75 -10.76 -4.08
CA TRP A 90 3.92 -10.02 -3.12
C TRP A 90 4.10 -8.51 -3.21
N ARG A 91 5.33 -8.03 -3.46
CA ARG A 91 5.57 -6.61 -3.70
C ARG A 91 4.81 -6.12 -4.92
N TRP A 92 4.88 -6.86 -6.03
CA TRP A 92 4.16 -6.53 -7.26
C TRP A 92 2.65 -6.53 -7.02
N MET A 93 2.12 -7.56 -6.38
CA MET A 93 0.69 -7.63 -6.04
C MET A 93 0.25 -6.48 -5.13
N ALA A 94 1.01 -6.16 -4.09
CA ALA A 94 0.70 -5.06 -3.17
C ALA A 94 0.60 -3.71 -3.91
N GLN A 95 1.35 -3.53 -4.99
CA GLN A 95 1.35 -2.32 -5.79
C GLN A 95 0.27 -2.28 -6.88
N TYR A 96 -0.10 -3.42 -7.48
CA TYR A 96 -0.90 -3.43 -8.70
C TYR A 96 -2.27 -4.10 -8.58
N GLN A 97 -2.53 -4.92 -7.55
CA GLN A 97 -3.80 -5.64 -7.42
C GLN A 97 -4.99 -4.70 -7.18
N PRO A 98 -5.97 -4.63 -8.11
CA PRO A 98 -7.12 -3.76 -7.96
C PRO A 98 -8.16 -4.31 -6.96
N SER A 99 -8.20 -5.64 -6.79
CA SER A 99 -9.16 -6.32 -5.90
C SER A 99 -8.47 -7.51 -5.20
N PRO A 100 -7.62 -7.23 -4.20
CA PRO A 100 -6.70 -8.21 -3.64
C PRO A 100 -7.39 -9.33 -2.85
N ALA A 101 -8.48 -9.06 -2.15
CA ALA A 101 -8.99 -9.96 -1.11
C ALA A 101 -9.30 -11.40 -1.58
N PRO A 102 -10.04 -11.65 -2.68
CA PRO A 102 -10.31 -13.01 -3.14
C PRO A 102 -9.03 -13.74 -3.56
N PHE A 103 -8.20 -13.10 -4.38
CA PHE A 103 -6.97 -13.71 -4.89
C PHE A 103 -5.92 -13.95 -3.78
N PHE A 104 -5.77 -13.03 -2.83
CA PHE A 104 -4.87 -13.20 -1.68
C PHE A 104 -5.36 -14.31 -0.75
N SER A 105 -6.68 -14.46 -0.58
CA SER A 105 -7.26 -15.56 0.18
C SER A 105 -7.02 -16.92 -0.53
N TRP A 106 -7.19 -16.96 -1.85
CA TRP A 106 -6.90 -18.14 -2.66
C TRP A 106 -5.43 -18.59 -2.58
N LEU A 107 -4.50 -17.63 -2.55
CA LEU A 107 -3.05 -17.86 -2.37
C LEU A 107 -2.72 -18.39 -0.96
N THR A 108 -3.25 -17.75 0.08
CA THR A 108 -2.97 -18.16 1.48
C THR A 108 -3.54 -19.53 1.81
N GLN A 109 -4.71 -19.90 1.26
CA GLN A 109 -5.25 -21.25 1.33
C GLN A 109 -4.31 -22.31 0.73
N ARG A 110 -3.40 -21.90 -0.16
CA ARG A 110 -2.36 -22.74 -0.78
C ARG A 110 -0.99 -22.59 -0.12
N GLY A 111 -0.94 -22.05 1.10
CA GLY A 111 0.28 -21.87 1.87
C GLY A 111 1.16 -20.71 1.39
N CYS A 112 0.69 -19.89 0.45
CA CYS A 112 1.42 -18.71 0.00
C CYS A 112 1.07 -17.53 0.91
N TRP A 113 1.85 -17.31 1.96
CA TRP A 113 1.66 -16.19 2.89
C TRP A 113 2.51 -14.99 2.48
N PRO A 114 2.04 -13.75 2.70
CA PRO A 114 2.91 -12.58 2.64
C PRO A 114 3.99 -12.74 3.71
N TYR A 115 5.24 -12.46 3.35
CA TYR A 115 6.36 -12.49 4.29
C TYR A 115 6.44 -11.16 5.05
N SER A 116 6.80 -11.22 6.33
CA SER A 116 7.35 -10.07 7.05
C SER A 116 8.81 -9.88 6.68
N THR A 117 9.33 -8.65 6.80
CA THR A 117 10.67 -8.27 6.32
C THR A 117 11.81 -9.22 6.74
N GLU A 118 12.56 -9.72 5.75
CA GLU A 118 13.98 -10.04 5.93
C GLU A 118 14.82 -8.75 5.88
N PRO A 119 15.99 -8.70 6.51
CA PRO A 119 16.90 -7.54 6.42
C PRO A 119 17.19 -7.16 4.96
N GLY A 120 16.95 -5.90 4.59
CA GLY A 120 17.20 -5.36 3.24
C GLY A 120 16.01 -5.43 2.27
N HIS A 121 14.89 -6.03 2.68
CA HIS A 121 13.70 -6.19 1.85
C HIS A 121 12.54 -5.30 2.31
N VAL A 122 11.80 -4.72 1.36
CA VAL A 122 10.65 -3.85 1.66
C VAL A 122 9.40 -4.70 1.82
N ALA A 123 8.72 -4.60 2.96
CA ALA A 123 7.46 -5.31 3.21
C ALA A 123 6.39 -4.95 2.16
N PRO A 124 5.58 -5.93 1.70
CA PRO A 124 4.42 -5.67 0.85
C PRO A 124 3.47 -4.63 1.45
N LEU A 125 3.32 -4.63 2.79
CA LEU A 125 2.51 -3.64 3.51
C LEU A 125 2.99 -2.20 3.27
N LEU A 126 4.30 -1.97 3.31
CA LEU A 126 4.88 -0.64 3.06
C LEU A 126 4.66 -0.21 1.61
N VAL A 127 4.85 -1.13 0.66
CA VAL A 127 4.63 -0.86 -0.78
C VAL A 127 3.17 -0.51 -1.05
N ALA A 128 2.22 -1.24 -0.49
CA ALA A 128 0.80 -0.93 -0.64
C ALA A 128 0.47 0.48 -0.14
N ALA A 129 1.02 0.89 1.02
CA ALA A 129 0.83 2.22 1.57
C ALA A 129 1.48 3.34 0.74
N GLN A 130 2.70 3.12 0.22
CA GLN A 130 3.41 4.09 -0.63
C GLN A 130 2.69 4.38 -1.95
N HIS A 131 1.83 3.46 -2.40
CA HIS A 131 1.07 3.54 -3.64
C HIS A 131 -0.44 3.73 -3.43
N ASP A 132 -0.87 4.14 -2.24
CA ASP A 132 -2.29 4.40 -1.90
C ASP A 132 -3.21 3.21 -2.18
N ARG A 133 -2.70 1.99 -2.01
CA ARG A 133 -3.48 0.77 -2.26
C ARG A 133 -4.31 0.40 -1.05
N PHE A 134 -5.31 1.21 -0.70
CA PHE A 134 -6.14 1.04 0.49
C PHE A 134 -6.63 -0.41 0.69
N LYS A 135 -7.20 -1.03 -0.35
CA LYS A 135 -7.69 -2.42 -0.28
C LYS A 135 -6.58 -3.44 0.01
N ALA A 136 -5.40 -3.26 -0.60
CA ALA A 136 -4.25 -4.14 -0.38
C ALA A 136 -3.68 -3.92 1.02
N THR A 137 -3.48 -2.67 1.43
CA THR A 137 -3.04 -2.29 2.78
C THR A 137 -3.97 -2.85 3.84
N SER A 138 -5.29 -2.74 3.65
CA SER A 138 -6.29 -3.26 4.58
C SER A 138 -6.20 -4.77 4.77
N TRP A 139 -6.12 -5.51 3.66
CA TRP A 139 -5.97 -6.96 3.73
C TRP A 139 -4.63 -7.35 4.37
N LEU A 140 -3.52 -6.69 3.98
CA LEU A 140 -2.19 -6.98 4.50
C LEU A 140 -2.12 -6.72 6.01
N LEU A 141 -2.60 -5.58 6.49
CA LEU A 141 -2.64 -5.27 7.92
C LEU A 141 -3.34 -6.34 8.75
N LEU A 142 -4.43 -6.92 8.22
CA LEU A 142 -5.20 -7.97 8.87
C LEU A 142 -4.45 -9.31 8.98
N ASN A 143 -3.45 -9.54 8.12
CA ASN A 143 -2.80 -10.84 7.93
C ASN A 143 -1.33 -10.87 8.43
N ASN A 144 -1.14 -10.43 9.69
CA ASN A 144 0.04 -10.70 10.54
C ASN A 144 1.37 -9.99 10.17
N PHE A 145 1.36 -8.66 10.16
CA PHE A 145 2.58 -7.82 10.11
C PHE A 145 3.00 -7.33 11.49
N SER A 146 4.30 -7.15 11.69
CA SER A 146 4.91 -6.69 12.94
C SER A 146 4.55 -5.24 13.29
N ALA A 147 4.71 -4.88 14.57
CA ALA A 147 4.55 -3.50 15.04
C ALA A 147 5.49 -2.52 14.30
N CYS A 148 6.70 -2.94 13.93
CA CYS A 148 7.63 -2.12 13.17
C CYS A 148 7.07 -1.81 11.77
N GLU A 149 6.57 -2.82 11.07
CA GLU A 149 6.00 -2.67 9.72
C GLU A 149 4.71 -1.84 9.74
N GLN A 150 3.88 -1.98 10.78
CA GLN A 150 2.72 -1.12 10.99
C GLN A 150 3.12 0.34 11.17
N ARG A 151 4.16 0.61 11.98
CA ARG A 151 4.68 1.97 12.14
C ARG A 151 5.23 2.53 10.82
N SER A 152 6.03 1.77 10.07
CA SER A 152 6.52 2.21 8.76
C SER A 152 5.38 2.47 7.78
N CYS A 153 4.33 1.65 7.82
CA CYS A 153 3.12 1.85 7.03
C CYS A 153 2.40 3.15 7.41
N ALA A 154 2.26 3.44 8.70
CA ALA A 154 1.65 4.67 9.17
C ALA A 154 2.46 5.90 8.73
N VAL A 155 3.79 5.85 8.83
CA VAL A 155 4.68 6.93 8.36
C VAL A 155 4.54 7.13 6.84
N ALA A 156 4.55 6.05 6.05
CA ALA A 156 4.36 6.17 4.60
C ALA A 156 3.01 6.80 4.23
N ALA A 157 1.94 6.44 4.95
CA ALA A 157 0.61 7.03 4.76
C ALA A 157 0.54 8.49 5.26
N ALA A 158 1.25 8.83 6.34
CA ALA A 158 1.34 10.19 6.86
C ALA A 158 1.95 11.15 5.83
N VAL A 159 3.02 10.73 5.15
CA VAL A 159 3.77 11.57 4.20
C VAL A 159 3.03 11.86 2.89
N ARG A 160 2.13 10.97 2.44
CA ARG A 160 1.44 11.16 1.15
C ARG A 160 0.23 12.08 1.25
N GLN A 161 0.06 13.11 0.43
CA GLN A 161 -1.13 13.98 0.52
C GLN A 161 -2.29 13.53 -0.39
N THR A 162 -2.99 12.44 -0.03
CA THR A 162 -4.16 11.93 -0.77
C THR A 162 -5.26 11.45 0.17
N GLU A 163 -6.50 11.34 -0.32
CA GLU A 163 -7.62 10.80 0.47
C GLU A 163 -7.41 9.32 0.84
N ASP A 164 -6.86 8.53 -0.09
CA ASP A 164 -6.54 7.13 0.15
C ASP A 164 -5.47 6.96 1.22
N SER A 165 -4.44 7.81 1.25
CA SER A 165 -3.41 7.77 2.30
C SER A 165 -3.98 8.16 3.67
N ALA A 166 -4.92 9.12 3.74
CA ALA A 166 -5.61 9.46 4.98
C ALA A 166 -6.45 8.26 5.49
N SER A 167 -7.14 7.57 4.58
CA SER A 167 -7.90 6.36 4.90
C SER A 167 -7.00 5.21 5.37
N ILE A 168 -5.83 5.04 4.74
CA ILE A 168 -4.82 4.08 5.16
C ILE A 168 -4.29 4.45 6.55
N LEU A 169 -3.91 5.71 6.77
CA LEU A 169 -3.37 6.17 8.05
C LEU A 169 -4.35 5.88 9.19
N HIS A 170 -5.63 6.23 9.00
CA HIS A 170 -6.68 5.94 9.97
C HIS A 170 -6.73 4.44 10.30
N LEU A 171 -6.74 3.57 9.29
CA LEU A 171 -6.78 2.12 9.49
C LEU A 171 -5.56 1.61 10.27
N VAL A 172 -4.37 2.08 9.94
CA VAL A 172 -3.12 1.64 10.57
C VAL A 172 -3.04 2.13 12.01
N VAL A 173 -3.32 3.42 12.25
CA VAL A 173 -3.27 4.04 13.59
C VAL A 173 -4.27 3.36 14.54
N LYS A 174 -5.49 3.09 14.07
CA LYS A 174 -6.49 2.32 14.83
C LYS A 174 -5.98 0.93 15.19
N ARG A 175 -5.22 0.28 14.32
CA ARG A 175 -4.68 -1.05 14.58
C ARG A 175 -3.50 -1.00 15.56
N MET A 176 -2.63 0.01 15.42
CA MET A 176 -1.52 0.25 16.33
C MET A 176 -2.00 0.55 17.76
N SER A 177 -3.07 1.33 17.92
CA SER A 177 -3.62 1.64 19.25
C SER A 177 -4.24 0.43 19.96
N LEU A 178 -4.61 -0.61 19.20
CA LEU A 178 -5.14 -1.87 19.72
C LEU A 178 -4.08 -2.97 19.84
N ALA A 179 -2.81 -2.69 19.49
CA ALA A 179 -1.75 -3.67 19.48
C ALA A 179 -1.26 -4.05 20.88
N VAL A 180 -0.87 -5.32 21.06
CA VAL A 180 -0.26 -5.84 22.28
C VAL A 180 1.03 -6.58 21.90
N PRO A 181 2.21 -6.18 22.44
CA PRO A 181 2.42 -5.04 23.34
C PRO A 181 2.17 -3.69 22.66
N LEU A 182 1.87 -2.68 23.48
CA LEU A 182 1.67 -1.31 23.02
C LEU A 182 2.93 -0.77 22.34
N HIS A 183 2.73 0.08 21.33
CA HIS A 183 3.80 0.82 20.69
C HIS A 183 4.49 1.79 21.67
N PRO A 184 5.75 2.18 21.43
CA PRO A 184 6.46 3.15 22.27
C PRO A 184 5.65 4.45 22.41
N PRO A 185 5.59 5.07 23.60
CA PRO A 185 4.71 6.22 23.86
C PRO A 185 4.80 7.38 22.85
N SER A 186 5.94 7.54 22.16
CA SER A 186 6.17 8.59 21.17
C SER A 186 5.54 8.33 19.80
N TRP A 187 4.96 7.14 19.54
CA TRP A 187 4.54 6.74 18.19
C TRP A 187 3.56 7.73 17.55
N ALA A 188 2.62 8.27 18.34
CA ALA A 188 1.63 9.23 17.88
C ALA A 188 2.27 10.57 17.51
N GLN A 189 3.21 11.04 18.34
CA GLN A 189 3.96 12.27 18.09
C GLN A 189 4.82 12.14 16.83
N ASP A 190 5.49 11.00 16.65
CA ASP A 190 6.34 10.74 15.49
C ASP A 190 5.52 10.77 14.19
N ILE A 191 4.34 10.14 14.17
CA ILE A 191 3.44 10.19 13.01
C ILE A 191 2.91 11.61 12.77
N ALA A 192 2.53 12.34 13.83
CA ALA A 192 2.03 13.69 13.70
C ALA A 192 3.10 14.64 13.11
N CYS A 193 4.37 14.48 13.51
CA CYS A 193 5.50 15.20 12.89
C CYS A 193 5.56 14.95 11.38
N GLU A 194 5.47 13.69 10.95
CA GLU A 194 5.52 13.32 9.52
C GLU A 194 4.35 13.92 8.72
N VAL A 195 3.14 13.96 9.30
CA VAL A 195 1.98 14.61 8.66
C VAL A 195 2.23 16.10 8.45
N ILE A 196 2.72 16.80 9.48
CA ILE A 196 2.98 18.25 9.43
C ILE A 196 4.09 18.54 8.42
N GLN A 197 5.20 17.82 8.51
CA GLN A 197 6.34 18.02 7.61
C GLN A 197 5.96 17.79 6.15
N ALA A 198 5.18 16.74 5.87
CA ALA A 198 4.74 16.45 4.52
C ALA A 198 3.79 17.51 3.97
N ALA A 199 2.87 18.04 4.77
CA ALA A 199 2.00 19.14 4.35
C ALA A 199 2.81 20.39 4.00
N CYS A 200 3.84 20.69 4.78
CA CYS A 200 4.72 21.84 4.54
C CYS A 200 5.60 21.66 3.29
N ASN A 201 6.08 20.44 3.03
CA ASN A 201 6.90 20.13 1.85
C ASN A 201 6.08 20.12 0.55
N GLN A 202 4.80 19.71 0.60
CA GLN A 202 3.93 19.66 -0.58
C GLN A 202 3.65 21.06 -1.16
N ASP A 203 3.47 22.07 -0.30
CA ASP A 203 3.28 23.47 -0.70
C ASP A 203 4.48 24.04 -1.48
N GLN A 204 5.67 23.45 -1.27
CA GLN A 204 6.90 23.89 -1.92
C GLN A 204 7.15 23.23 -3.29
N MET A 205 6.44 22.15 -3.64
CA MET A 205 6.90 21.23 -4.69
C MET A 205 6.11 21.13 -5.99
N ASP A 206 4.80 21.44 -6.10
CA ASP A 206 4.13 21.37 -7.41
C ASP A 206 2.77 22.07 -7.46
N GLY A 207 2.42 22.61 -8.63
CA GLY A 207 1.23 23.41 -8.87
C GLY A 207 -0.09 22.63 -8.94
N ALA A 208 -1.17 23.40 -8.73
CA ALA A 208 -2.61 23.12 -8.92
C ALA A 208 -3.42 22.50 -7.76
N GLU A 209 -2.81 21.91 -6.72
CA GLU A 209 -3.56 21.60 -5.49
C GLU A 209 -3.73 22.86 -4.64
N SER A 210 -4.98 23.14 -4.22
CA SER A 210 -5.23 24.30 -3.37
C SER A 210 -4.60 24.10 -1.99
N LEU A 211 -3.95 25.14 -1.45
CA LEU A 211 -3.41 25.15 -0.09
C LEU A 211 -4.47 24.72 0.95
N GLN A 212 -5.74 25.02 0.70
CA GLN A 212 -6.86 24.51 1.52
C GLN A 212 -6.94 22.99 1.56
N SER A 213 -6.84 22.33 0.40
CA SER A 213 -6.90 20.86 0.31
C SER A 213 -5.76 20.18 1.08
N ILE A 214 -4.56 20.77 1.03
CA ILE A 214 -3.38 20.27 1.78
C ILE A 214 -3.65 20.39 3.29
N GLN A 215 -4.16 21.53 3.74
CA GLN A 215 -4.49 21.76 5.15
C GLN A 215 -5.59 20.82 5.63
N ASP A 216 -6.67 20.67 4.85
CA ASP A 216 -7.82 19.83 5.21
C ASP A 216 -7.40 18.36 5.36
N LEU A 217 -6.57 17.85 4.44
CA LEU A 217 -5.99 16.50 4.53
C LEU A 217 -5.07 16.34 5.74
N ALA A 218 -4.18 17.31 5.99
CA ALA A 218 -3.29 17.27 7.15
C ALA A 218 -4.09 17.27 8.47
N ILE A 219 -5.11 18.13 8.58
CA ILE A 219 -6.00 18.19 9.73
C ILE A 219 -6.77 16.88 9.90
N GLN A 220 -7.31 16.31 8.81
CA GLN A 220 -8.00 15.02 8.85
C GLN A 220 -7.10 13.93 9.42
N LYS A 221 -5.85 13.85 8.94
CA LYS A 221 -4.88 12.88 9.42
C LYS A 221 -4.51 13.09 10.88
N LEU A 222 -4.28 14.34 11.30
CA LEU A 222 -3.97 14.65 12.70
C LEU A 222 -5.14 14.28 13.62
N ARG A 223 -6.38 14.56 13.21
CA ARG A 223 -7.57 14.11 13.95
C ARG A 223 -7.60 12.60 14.13
N CYS A 224 -7.24 11.83 13.11
CA CYS A 224 -7.12 10.37 13.22
C CYS A 224 -6.08 9.98 14.28
N VAL A 225 -4.91 10.63 14.29
CA VAL A 225 -3.87 10.34 15.30
C VAL A 225 -4.36 10.69 16.70
N THR A 226 -5.01 11.84 16.88
CA THR A 226 -5.57 12.28 18.17
C THR A 226 -6.69 11.39 18.68
N GLU A 227 -7.56 10.89 17.81
CA GLU A 227 -8.66 9.99 18.18
C GLU A 227 -8.15 8.73 18.91
N PHE A 228 -7.00 8.21 18.50
CA PHE A 228 -6.42 6.98 19.05
C PHE A 228 -5.25 7.19 20.01
N ALA A 229 -4.87 8.45 20.28
CA ALA A 229 -3.81 8.82 21.21
C ALA A 229 -4.06 10.20 21.87
N PRO A 230 -5.23 10.40 22.53
CA PRO A 230 -5.67 11.71 22.99
C PRO A 230 -4.72 12.33 24.03
N ASP A 231 -4.13 11.52 24.91
CA ASP A 231 -3.32 11.99 26.03
C ASP A 231 -1.83 12.17 25.66
N SER A 232 -1.44 11.84 24.42
CA SER A 232 -0.03 11.73 24.02
C SER A 232 0.44 12.86 23.10
N LEU A 233 -0.46 13.70 22.61
CA LEU A 233 -0.14 14.71 21.60
C LEU A 233 -0.08 16.11 22.20
N VAL A 234 1.15 16.60 22.36
CA VAL A 234 1.44 18.02 22.57
C VAL A 234 2.39 18.45 21.47
N TYR A 235 1.93 19.37 20.62
CA TYR A 235 2.71 19.85 19.49
C TYR A 235 3.85 20.76 19.95
N SER A 236 5.05 20.56 19.39
CA SER A 236 6.26 21.30 19.74
C SER A 236 6.28 22.68 19.08
N LYS A 237 7.07 23.62 19.63
CA LYS A 237 7.30 24.93 19.01
C LYS A 237 7.83 24.82 17.58
N GLU A 238 8.66 23.83 17.32
CA GLU A 238 9.22 23.55 16.00
C GLU A 238 8.13 23.21 14.98
N GLN A 239 7.16 22.37 15.35
CA GLN A 239 6.02 22.05 14.48
C GLN A 239 5.19 23.30 14.15
N PHE A 240 5.01 24.21 15.11
CA PHE A 240 4.36 25.50 14.83
C PHE A 240 5.17 26.36 13.88
N SER A 241 6.49 26.48 14.11
CA SER A 241 7.35 27.30 13.26
C SER A 241 7.32 26.83 11.81
N ILE A 242 7.47 25.53 11.57
CA ILE A 242 7.49 24.95 10.22
C ILE A 242 6.14 25.19 9.51
N ALA A 243 5.01 24.99 10.19
CA ALA A 243 3.69 25.23 9.60
C ALA A 243 3.40 26.72 9.35
N ILE A 244 3.90 27.63 10.22
CA ILE A 244 3.80 29.08 10.04
C ILE A 244 4.63 29.53 8.83
N GLU A 245 5.86 29.03 8.69
CA GLU A 245 6.75 29.34 7.57
C GLU A 245 6.17 28.87 6.24
N ALA A 246 5.45 27.74 6.24
CA ALA A 246 4.71 27.22 5.08
C ALA A 246 3.33 27.89 4.85
N GLY A 247 2.96 28.92 5.61
CA GLY A 247 1.68 29.65 5.39
C GLY A 247 0.41 28.85 5.69
N LEU A 248 0.51 27.69 6.34
CA LEU A 248 -0.61 26.77 6.62
C LEU A 248 -1.45 27.23 7.83
N THR A 249 -2.17 28.34 7.66
CA THR A 249 -2.87 29.06 8.74
C THR A 249 -3.91 28.22 9.48
N ASP A 250 -4.73 27.45 8.78
CA ASP A 250 -5.75 26.58 9.38
C ASP A 250 -5.11 25.43 10.14
N LEU A 251 -4.04 24.85 9.60
CA LEU A 251 -3.27 23.84 10.29
C LEU A 251 -2.68 24.40 11.59
N VAL A 252 -2.05 25.59 11.54
CA VAL A 252 -1.54 26.27 12.74
C VAL A 252 -2.63 26.52 13.78
N ASN A 253 -3.81 26.96 13.35
CA ASN A 253 -4.95 27.18 14.25
C ASN A 253 -5.43 25.88 14.90
N PHE A 254 -5.49 24.79 14.12
CA PHE A 254 -5.82 23.46 14.62
C PHE A 254 -4.81 22.99 15.68
N LEU A 255 -3.51 23.10 15.40
CA LEU A 255 -2.45 22.71 16.34
C LEU A 255 -2.52 23.53 17.65
N ARG A 256 -2.83 24.83 17.56
CA ARG A 256 -2.96 25.72 18.74
C ARG A 256 -4.16 25.34 19.60
N ALA A 257 -5.29 25.02 18.98
CA ALA A 257 -6.48 24.59 19.68
C ALA A 257 -6.22 23.27 20.44
N GLY A 258 -5.62 22.28 19.77
CA GLY A 258 -5.26 21.00 20.40
C GLY A 258 -4.32 21.16 21.59
N ASN A 259 -3.26 21.96 21.47
CA ASN A 259 -2.35 22.21 22.60
C ASN A 259 -3.05 22.89 23.79
N LYS A 260 -3.99 23.80 23.53
CA LYS A 260 -4.74 24.48 24.60
C LYS A 260 -5.63 23.51 25.36
N GLU A 261 -6.27 22.58 24.65
CA GLU A 261 -7.11 21.53 25.24
C GLU A 261 -6.28 20.55 26.07
N ALA A 262 -5.16 20.05 25.51
CA ALA A 262 -4.25 19.15 26.23
C ALA A 262 -3.69 19.79 27.50
N LEU A 263 -3.29 21.07 27.45
CA LEU A 263 -2.81 21.81 28.63
C LEU A 263 -3.91 22.06 29.67
N ALA A 264 -5.18 22.17 29.25
CA ALA A 264 -6.29 22.32 30.19
C ALA A 264 -6.57 20.99 30.91
N ALA A 265 -6.61 19.88 30.19
CA ALA A 265 -6.78 18.54 30.76
C ALA A 265 -5.70 18.22 31.80
N LEU A 266 -4.43 18.47 31.47
CA LEU A 266 -3.30 18.24 32.38
C LEU A 266 -3.42 19.07 33.68
N LYS A 267 -3.92 20.31 33.58
CA LYS A 267 -4.14 21.17 34.76
C LYS A 267 -5.25 20.65 35.65
N ASP A 268 -6.30 20.09 35.08
CA ASP A 268 -7.42 19.54 35.85
C ASP A 268 -7.03 18.22 36.52
N GLU A 269 -6.22 17.38 35.88
CA GLU A 269 -5.64 16.18 36.51
C GLU A 269 -4.75 16.53 37.70
N LEU A 270 -3.87 17.54 37.56
CA LEU A 270 -3.00 18.00 38.65
C LEU A 270 -3.79 18.57 39.83
N ARG A 271 -4.96 19.18 39.58
CA ARG A 271 -5.86 19.68 40.64
C ARG A 271 -6.60 18.56 41.37
N LEU A 272 -6.93 17.46 40.70
CA LEU A 272 -7.58 16.30 41.31
C LEU A 272 -6.61 15.42 42.10
N ALA A 273 -5.31 15.54 41.83
CA ALA A 273 -4.25 14.83 42.53
C ALA A 273 -3.76 15.52 43.81
N HIS A 274 -4.31 16.68 44.19
CA HIS A 274 -3.94 17.50 45.37
C HIS A 274 -5.17 17.84 46.20
#